data_AF-A0A5J4P4E3-F1
#
_entry.id   AF-A0A5J4P4E3-F1
#
_cell.length_a   1.000
_cell.length_b   1.000
_cell.length_c   1.000
_cell.angle_alpha   90.00
_cell.angle_beta   90.00
_cell.angle_gamma   90.00
#
_symmetry.space_group_name_H-M   'P 1'
#
loop_
_entity.id
_entity.type
_entity.pdbx_description
1 polymer ?
#
loop_
_entity_poly.entity_id
_entity_poly.type
_entity_poly.pdbx_seq_one_letter_code
_entity_poly.pdbx_strand_id
1 'polypeptide(L)'
;MTQIDVSPLAIEQRIELVYLYAESNRNAAETARRFNVRHLGVRQVSPQSVRELIKKFEKCGSTQTRPRSGRPRTATNEFCARRIMERVRASPLKSTRRLARECGTSQIAVFRVLKEYNIRKCVERQLQELNEQELNCLDVIKRETFCSWFLEERNVFLTMFSDEAIFYLNGMVTTSHVWVPVTHRRSAPIKRQYDRKVMIWAGILGTKIIGPFFLHEIFTDSIILSSVDQNSASVLAAVAFSCCLSCRN
;
A
#
# COMPACT_ATOMS: atom_id res chain seq x y z
N MET A 1 51.83 -14.29 -5.05
CA MET A 1 51.41 -13.26 -4.09
C MET A 1 50.13 -13.72 -3.43
N THR A 2 50.19 -14.17 -2.19
CA THR A 2 49.01 -14.63 -1.43
C THR A 2 48.12 -13.44 -1.09
N GLN A 3 46.86 -13.49 -1.52
CA GLN A 3 45.86 -12.48 -1.15
C GLN A 3 45.65 -12.54 0.36
N ILE A 4 45.96 -11.46 1.07
CA ILE A 4 45.70 -11.33 2.51
C ILE A 4 44.24 -10.89 2.66
N ASP A 5 43.41 -11.73 3.28
CA ASP A 5 42.05 -11.34 3.62
C ASP A 5 42.08 -10.27 4.74
N VAL A 6 41.50 -9.10 4.45
CA VAL A 6 41.44 -7.93 5.34
C VAL A 6 40.16 -7.89 6.18
N SER A 7 39.36 -8.95 6.13
CA SER A 7 38.10 -9.08 6.88
C SER A 7 38.31 -9.04 8.40
N PRO A 8 37.32 -8.55 9.18
CA PRO A 8 37.37 -8.62 10.64
C PRO A 8 37.39 -10.09 11.11
N LEU A 9 38.20 -10.40 12.13
CA LEU A 9 38.27 -11.76 12.73
C LEU A 9 36.87 -12.36 12.94
N ALA A 10 36.68 -13.56 12.40
CA ALA A 10 35.47 -14.35 12.55
C ALA A 10 35.22 -14.71 14.02
N ILE A 11 33.99 -15.12 14.36
CA ILE A 11 33.65 -15.40 15.76
C ILE A 11 34.39 -16.64 16.27
N GLU A 12 34.58 -17.64 15.43
CA GLU A 12 35.31 -18.88 15.69
C GLU A 12 36.77 -18.58 16.02
N GLN A 13 37.41 -17.72 15.22
CA GLN A 13 38.80 -17.28 15.43
C GLN A 13 38.97 -16.51 16.74
N ARG A 14 37.98 -15.71 17.14
CA ARG A 14 38.00 -15.02 18.45
C ARG A 14 37.85 -15.98 19.61
N ILE A 15 37.03 -17.02 19.47
CA ILE A 15 36.88 -18.07 20.48
C ILE A 15 38.19 -18.85 20.61
N GLU A 16 38.82 -19.22 19.50
CA GLU A 16 40.14 -19.88 19.51
C GLU A 16 41.19 -19.03 20.22
N LEU A 17 41.24 -17.72 19.96
CA LEU A 17 42.16 -16.80 20.64
C LEU A 17 41.96 -16.78 22.16
N VAL A 18 40.72 -16.94 22.66
CA VAL A 18 40.44 -17.01 24.10
C VAL A 18 41.01 -18.31 24.69
N TYR A 19 40.81 -19.44 24.03
CA TYR A 19 41.38 -20.73 24.47
C TYR A 19 42.91 -20.71 24.45
N LEU A 20 43.50 -20.24 23.35
CA LEU A 20 44.95 -20.10 23.22
C LEU A 20 45.56 -19.18 24.27
N TYR A 21 44.85 -18.12 24.67
CA TYR A 21 45.29 -17.22 25.72
C TYR A 21 45.31 -17.91 27.09
N ALA A 22 44.32 -18.76 27.37
CA ALA A 22 44.30 -19.56 28.59
C ALA A 22 45.46 -20.57 28.63
N GLU A 23 45.73 -21.27 27.52
CA GLU A 23 46.84 -22.23 27.39
C GLU A 23 48.22 -21.58 27.45
N SER A 24 48.34 -20.32 27.00
CA SER A 24 49.63 -19.61 26.93
C SER A 24 49.97 -18.89 28.24
N ASN A 25 49.45 -19.34 29.39
CA ASN A 25 49.62 -18.68 30.70
C ASN A 25 49.30 -17.18 30.68
N ARG A 26 48.23 -16.78 29.95
CA ARG A 26 47.81 -15.38 29.79
C ARG A 26 48.85 -14.48 29.12
N ASN A 27 49.73 -15.03 28.28
CA ASN A 27 50.69 -14.25 27.50
C ASN A 27 50.15 -13.90 26.11
N ALA A 28 49.74 -12.65 25.92
CA ALA A 28 49.16 -12.17 24.67
C ALA A 28 50.11 -12.21 23.45
N ALA A 29 51.43 -12.08 23.67
CA ALA A 29 52.40 -12.12 22.57
C ALA A 29 52.57 -13.54 22.04
N GLU A 30 52.66 -14.52 22.94
CA GLU A 30 52.74 -15.93 22.59
C GLU A 30 51.43 -16.42 21.94
N THR A 31 50.28 -16.01 22.47
CA THR A 31 48.96 -16.29 21.86
C THR A 31 48.87 -15.78 20.43
N ALA A 32 49.26 -14.52 20.19
CA ALA A 32 49.25 -13.93 18.84
C ALA A 32 50.21 -14.67 17.90
N ARG A 33 51.41 -15.02 18.37
CA ARG A 33 52.38 -15.79 17.59
C ARG A 33 51.84 -17.16 17.20
N ARG A 34 51.33 -17.93 18.15
CA ARG A 34 50.75 -19.27 17.91
C ARG A 34 49.58 -19.21 16.95
N PHE A 35 48.69 -18.23 17.12
CA PHE A 35 47.55 -18.03 16.24
C PHE A 35 47.99 -17.69 14.81
N ASN A 36 48.92 -16.75 14.64
CA ASN A 36 49.41 -16.34 13.32
C ASN A 36 50.18 -17.45 12.58
N VAL A 37 50.82 -18.37 13.30
CA VAL A 37 51.47 -19.55 12.71
C VAL A 37 50.44 -20.57 12.23
N ARG A 38 49.33 -20.76 12.97
CA ARG A 38 48.26 -21.69 12.60
C ARG A 38 47.40 -21.18 11.44
N HIS A 39 47.23 -19.87 11.32
CA HIS A 39 46.36 -19.24 10.32
C HIS A 39 47.16 -18.46 9.27
N LEU A 40 47.74 -19.18 8.31
CA LEU A 40 48.44 -18.59 7.17
C LEU A 40 47.44 -18.00 6.16
N GLY A 41 47.63 -16.74 5.78
CA GLY A 41 46.77 -16.03 4.79
C GLY A 41 45.67 -15.14 5.39
N VAL A 42 45.47 -15.18 6.71
CA VAL A 42 44.61 -14.24 7.44
C VAL A 42 45.42 -13.03 7.91
N ARG A 43 44.79 -11.86 8.05
CA ARG A 43 45.41 -10.69 8.69
C ARG A 43 46.03 -11.08 10.04
N GLN A 44 47.33 -10.80 10.20
CA GLN A 44 48.04 -11.09 11.44
C GLN A 44 47.42 -10.37 12.64
N VAL A 45 47.18 -11.14 13.70
CA VAL A 45 46.66 -10.65 14.97
C VAL A 45 47.80 -10.04 15.77
N SER A 46 47.61 -8.82 16.25
CA SER A 46 48.59 -8.16 17.13
C SER A 46 48.38 -8.58 18.60
N PRO A 47 49.43 -8.57 19.44
CA PRO A 47 49.28 -8.80 20.88
C PRO A 47 48.33 -7.81 21.56
N GLN A 48 48.21 -6.59 21.01
CA GLN A 48 47.27 -5.57 21.47
C GLN A 48 45.81 -6.01 21.22
N SER A 49 45.53 -6.52 20.02
CA SER A 49 44.20 -7.02 19.66
C SER A 49 43.76 -8.19 20.54
N VAL A 50 44.69 -9.08 20.91
CA VAL A 50 44.42 -10.16 21.88
C VAL A 50 44.05 -9.56 23.25
N ARG A 51 44.82 -8.60 23.76
CA ARG A 51 44.52 -7.96 25.06
C ARG A 51 43.16 -7.25 25.06
N GLU A 52 42.81 -6.55 23.99
CA GLU A 52 41.51 -5.90 23.86
C GLU A 52 40.35 -6.89 23.79
N LEU A 53 40.53 -8.01 23.08
CA LEU A 53 39.55 -9.09 23.00
C LEU A 53 39.32 -9.73 24.38
N ILE A 54 40.39 -10.08 25.10
CA ILE A 54 40.29 -10.68 26.44
C ILE A 54 39.66 -9.70 27.42
N LYS A 55 40.10 -8.43 27.45
CA LYS A 55 39.51 -7.40 28.33
C LYS A 55 38.01 -7.22 28.08
N LYS A 56 37.60 -7.28 26.81
CA LYS A 56 36.18 -7.23 26.43
C LYS A 56 35.45 -8.50 26.88
N PHE A 57 36.06 -9.67 26.71
CA PHE A 57 35.50 -10.95 27.11
C PHE A 57 35.30 -11.03 28.63
N GLU A 58 36.31 -10.68 29.44
CA GLU A 58 36.23 -10.63 30.89
C GLU A 58 35.13 -9.67 31.38
N LYS A 59 34.97 -8.51 30.73
CA LYS A 59 33.96 -7.52 31.10
C LYS A 59 32.53 -7.91 30.70
N CYS A 60 32.36 -8.63 29.60
CA CYS A 60 31.04 -8.77 28.94
C CYS A 60 30.59 -10.22 28.74
N GLY A 61 31.46 -11.21 28.98
CA GLY A 61 31.22 -12.63 28.74
C GLY A 61 31.06 -13.02 27.27
N SER A 62 31.35 -12.13 26.30
CA SER A 62 31.04 -12.36 24.88
C SER A 62 32.15 -11.90 23.94
N THR A 63 32.45 -12.72 22.94
CA THR A 63 33.37 -12.43 21.82
C THR A 63 32.68 -11.75 20.63
N GLN A 64 31.34 -11.62 20.67
CA GLN A 64 30.55 -11.03 19.59
C GLN A 64 30.86 -9.56 19.37
N THR A 65 30.89 -9.12 18.11
CA THR A 65 30.98 -7.68 17.79
C THR A 65 29.72 -6.99 18.30
N ARG A 66 29.87 -5.95 19.12
CA ARG A 66 28.70 -5.18 19.57
C ARG A 66 28.12 -4.40 18.38
N PRO A 67 26.78 -4.30 18.28
CA PRO A 67 26.18 -3.38 17.34
C PRO A 67 26.68 -1.97 17.62
N ARG A 68 27.07 -1.25 16.58
CA ARG A 68 27.52 0.14 16.71
C ARG A 68 26.31 1.00 17.07
N SER A 69 26.41 1.82 18.11
CA SER A 69 25.45 2.91 18.33
C SER A 69 25.65 3.92 17.19
N GLY A 70 24.84 3.81 16.14
CA GLY A 70 24.88 4.73 15.01
C GLY A 70 24.61 6.19 15.43
N ARG A 71 24.62 7.11 14.46
CA ARG A 71 24.33 8.53 14.70
C ARG A 71 22.94 8.69 15.34
N PRO A 72 22.79 9.44 16.45
CA PRO A 72 21.50 9.64 17.10
C PRO A 72 20.51 10.35 16.15
N ARG A 73 19.26 9.89 16.12
CA ARG A 73 18.20 10.45 15.28
C ARG A 73 17.62 11.70 15.93
N THR A 74 18.11 12.88 15.56
CA THR A 74 17.64 14.17 16.14
C THR A 74 16.28 14.60 15.59
N ALA A 75 16.03 14.42 14.29
CA ALA A 75 14.78 14.86 13.63
C ALA A 75 13.59 13.90 13.80
N THR A 76 13.84 12.66 14.23
CA THR A 76 12.82 11.63 14.52
C THR A 76 12.99 11.14 15.94
N ASN A 77 13.12 12.08 16.88
CA ASN A 77 13.03 11.75 18.29
C ASN A 77 11.61 11.22 18.60
N GLU A 78 11.50 10.35 19.60
CA GLU A 78 10.25 9.76 20.08
C GLU A 78 9.19 10.83 20.40
N PHE A 79 9.63 11.99 20.92
CA PHE A 79 8.75 13.14 21.14
C PHE A 79 8.10 13.68 19.86
N CYS A 80 8.89 13.83 18.79
CA CYS A 80 8.37 14.25 17.49
C CYS A 80 7.44 13.21 16.89
N ALA A 81 7.80 11.92 17.02
CA ALA A 81 6.97 10.82 16.54
C ALA A 81 5.60 10.82 17.22
N ARG A 82 5.56 10.94 18.55
CA ARG A 82 4.31 11.00 19.31
C ARG A 82 3.43 12.17 18.87
N ARG A 83 4.00 13.37 18.73
CA ARG A 83 3.25 14.57 18.31
C ARG A 83 2.66 14.42 16.91
N ILE A 84 3.41 13.83 15.98
CA ILE A 84 2.92 13.54 14.62
C ILE A 84 1.76 12.54 14.69
N MET A 85 1.91 11.46 15.47
CA MET A 85 0.90 10.41 15.60
C MET A 85 -0.40 10.90 16.25
N GLU A 86 -0.32 11.74 17.28
CA GLU A 86 -1.48 12.40 17.89
C GLU A 86 -2.25 13.24 16.88
N ARG A 87 -1.55 14.02 16.05
CA ARG A 87 -2.19 14.85 15.02
C ARG A 87 -2.81 14.04 13.89
N VAL A 88 -2.18 12.95 13.50
CA VAL A 88 -2.72 12.00 12.51
C VAL A 88 -3.98 11.32 13.05
N ARG A 89 -3.99 10.89 14.32
CA ARG A 89 -5.17 10.31 14.98
C ARG A 89 -6.31 11.31 15.09
N ALA A 90 -6.02 12.56 15.46
CA ALA A 90 -7.04 13.60 15.58
C ALA A 90 -7.64 14.03 14.22
N SER A 91 -6.85 14.00 13.15
CA SER A 91 -7.32 14.41 11.82
C SER A 91 -6.57 13.65 10.71
N PRO A 92 -7.05 12.45 10.34
CA PRO A 92 -6.35 11.57 9.43
C PRO A 92 -6.45 12.01 7.95
N LEU A 93 -7.24 13.05 7.65
CA LEU A 93 -7.37 13.64 6.31
C LEU A 93 -6.25 14.64 5.97
N LYS A 94 -5.45 15.05 6.96
CA LYS A 94 -4.43 16.10 6.76
C LYS A 94 -3.31 15.62 5.84
N SER A 95 -2.83 16.51 4.99
CA SER A 95 -1.64 16.26 4.17
C SER A 95 -0.38 16.19 5.04
N THR A 96 0.65 15.45 4.60
CA THR A 96 1.93 15.37 5.31
C THR A 96 2.63 16.73 5.40
N ARG A 97 2.41 17.62 4.43
CA ARG A 97 2.90 19.02 4.49
C ARG A 97 2.22 19.81 5.60
N ARG A 98 0.90 19.68 5.77
CA ARG A 98 0.17 20.34 6.85
C ARG A 98 0.61 19.80 8.21
N LEU A 99 0.77 18.49 8.34
CA LEU A 99 1.29 17.84 9.56
C LEU A 99 2.71 18.32 9.90
N ALA A 100 3.58 18.45 8.90
CA ALA A 100 4.94 18.96 9.07
C ALA A 100 4.95 20.39 9.64
N ARG A 101 4.13 21.29 9.06
CA ARG A 101 3.99 22.66 9.55
C ARG A 101 3.42 22.72 10.97
N GLU A 102 2.37 21.95 11.25
CA GLU A 102 1.75 21.87 12.58
C GLU A 102 2.68 21.28 13.64
N CYS A 103 3.59 20.39 13.24
CA CYS A 103 4.55 19.74 14.11
C CYS A 103 5.94 20.38 14.02
N GLY A 104 6.13 21.52 13.35
CA GLY A 104 7.45 22.17 13.21
C GLY A 104 8.56 21.24 12.72
N THR A 105 8.25 20.27 11.86
CA THR A 105 9.21 19.29 11.32
C THR A 105 9.27 19.35 9.80
N SER A 106 10.21 18.62 9.19
CA SER A 106 10.22 18.45 7.74
C SER A 106 9.19 17.39 7.29
N GLN A 107 8.69 17.53 6.07
CA GLN A 107 7.76 16.55 5.48
C GLN A 107 8.38 15.13 5.45
N ILE A 108 9.70 15.04 5.21
CA ILE A 108 10.43 13.76 5.19
C ILE A 108 10.41 13.10 6.57
N ALA A 109 10.54 13.87 7.65
CA ALA A 109 10.46 13.33 9.01
C ALA A 109 9.06 12.76 9.30
N VAL A 110 8.01 13.45 8.86
CA VAL A 110 6.63 12.95 8.95
C VAL A 110 6.48 11.63 8.20
N PHE A 111 6.96 11.54 6.96
CA PHE A 111 6.89 10.28 6.19
C PHE A 111 7.65 9.12 6.86
N ARG A 112 8.83 9.38 7.42
CA ARG A 112 9.61 8.36 8.14
C ARG A 112 8.84 7.83 9.34
N VAL A 113 8.24 8.73 10.14
CA VAL A 113 7.40 8.34 11.28
C VAL A 113 6.19 7.52 10.81
N LEU A 114 5.44 8.00 9.80
CA LEU A 114 4.27 7.25 9.30
C LEU A 114 4.65 5.84 8.83
N LYS A 115 5.79 5.68 8.16
CA LYS A 115 6.30 4.37 7.72
C LYS A 115 6.68 3.48 8.91
N GLU A 116 7.35 4.04 9.92
CA GLU A 116 7.77 3.34 11.13
C GLU A 116 6.56 2.80 11.92
N TYR A 117 5.47 3.56 11.96
CA TYR A 117 4.20 3.16 12.60
C TYR A 117 3.23 2.42 11.66
N ASN A 118 3.66 2.01 10.48
CA ASN A 118 2.83 1.31 9.48
C ASN A 118 1.51 2.04 9.18
N ILE A 119 1.54 3.37 9.06
CA ILE A 119 0.43 4.18 8.59
C ILE A 119 0.58 4.43 7.09
N ARG A 120 -0.46 4.10 6.32
CA ARG A 120 -0.51 4.34 4.87
C ARG A 120 -1.66 5.25 4.49
N LYS A 121 -1.50 5.92 3.36
CA LYS A 121 -2.57 6.68 2.72
C LYS A 121 -3.50 5.67 2.05
N CYS A 122 -4.74 5.61 2.49
CA CYS A 122 -5.80 4.81 1.88
C CYS A 122 -6.82 5.75 1.21
N VAL A 123 -7.47 5.27 0.15
CA VAL A 123 -8.67 5.93 -0.38
C VAL A 123 -9.83 5.40 0.46
N GLU A 124 -10.58 6.30 1.09
CA GLU A 124 -11.82 5.90 1.76
C GLU A 124 -12.79 5.40 0.69
N ARG A 125 -13.08 4.09 0.72
CA ARG A 125 -14.06 3.51 -0.20
C ARG A 125 -15.42 3.72 0.43
N GLN A 126 -16.21 4.57 -0.20
CA GLN A 126 -17.63 4.65 0.08
C GLN A 126 -18.27 3.36 -0.42
N LEU A 127 -18.54 2.46 0.52
CA LEU A 127 -19.43 1.35 0.27
C LEU A 127 -20.82 1.87 0.60
N GLN A 128 -21.76 1.67 -0.32
CA GLN A 128 -23.16 1.59 0.05
C GLN A 128 -23.27 0.55 1.18
N GLU A 129 -24.16 0.72 2.16
CA GLU A 129 -24.43 -0.28 3.21
C GLU A 129 -24.96 -1.57 2.56
N LEU A 130 -24.08 -2.26 1.84
CA LEU A 130 -24.23 -3.61 1.39
C LEU A 130 -23.58 -4.41 2.50
N ASN A 131 -24.38 -5.28 3.13
CA ASN A 131 -23.87 -6.28 4.04
C ASN A 131 -22.63 -6.91 3.37
N GLU A 132 -21.46 -6.82 4.00
CA GLU A 132 -20.20 -7.38 3.48
C GLU A 132 -20.25 -8.91 3.30
N GLN A 133 -21.43 -9.52 3.47
CA GLN A 133 -21.75 -10.94 3.30
C GLN A 133 -22.25 -11.31 1.89
N GLU A 134 -22.44 -10.36 0.97
CA GLU A 134 -23.14 -10.62 -0.31
C GLU A 134 -22.25 -10.62 -1.57
N LEU A 135 -21.00 -11.06 -1.47
CA LEU A 135 -20.38 -11.69 -2.64
C LEU A 135 -20.37 -13.19 -2.39
N ASN A 136 -21.53 -13.81 -2.59
CA ASN A 136 -21.66 -15.24 -2.50
C ASN A 136 -20.75 -15.86 -3.57
N CYS A 137 -20.07 -16.97 -3.25
CA CYS A 137 -19.27 -17.70 -4.24
C CYS A 137 -20.07 -18.06 -5.50
N LEU A 138 -21.40 -18.14 -5.38
CA LEU A 138 -22.35 -18.33 -6.47
C LEU A 138 -22.42 -17.16 -7.45
N ASP A 139 -22.18 -15.92 -7.01
CA ASP A 139 -22.19 -14.75 -7.90
C ASP A 139 -20.96 -14.74 -8.82
N VAL A 140 -19.83 -15.26 -8.34
CA VAL A 140 -18.63 -15.44 -9.16
C VAL A 140 -18.93 -16.40 -10.31
N ILE A 141 -19.52 -17.56 -10.01
CA ILE A 141 -19.88 -18.57 -11.00
C ILE A 141 -20.90 -18.01 -12.00
N LYS A 142 -21.97 -17.35 -11.53
CA LYS A 142 -22.98 -16.75 -12.42
C LYS A 142 -22.39 -15.72 -13.37
N ARG A 143 -21.47 -14.88 -12.89
CA ARG A 143 -20.79 -13.86 -13.71
C ARG A 143 -19.88 -14.51 -14.74
N GLU A 144 -19.13 -15.53 -14.34
CA GLU A 144 -18.24 -16.27 -15.25
C GLU A 144 -19.04 -16.95 -16.35
N THR A 145 -20.11 -17.69 -16.01
CA THR A 145 -20.98 -18.35 -16.98
C THR A 145 -21.61 -17.36 -17.97
N PHE A 146 -22.11 -16.22 -17.47
CA PHE A 146 -22.68 -15.18 -18.33
C PHE A 146 -21.63 -14.59 -19.28
N CYS A 147 -20.43 -14.26 -18.78
CA CYS A 147 -19.37 -13.70 -19.61
C CYS A 147 -18.94 -14.68 -20.71
N SER A 148 -18.78 -15.97 -20.38
CA SER A 148 -18.42 -17.00 -21.37
C SER A 148 -19.49 -17.13 -22.45
N TRP A 149 -20.78 -17.25 -22.06
CA TRP A 149 -21.89 -17.29 -23.01
C TRP A 149 -21.96 -16.03 -23.89
N PHE A 150 -21.79 -14.84 -23.31
CA PHE A 150 -21.88 -13.58 -24.02
C PHE A 150 -20.77 -13.43 -25.07
N LEU A 151 -19.55 -13.88 -24.76
CA LEU A 151 -18.40 -13.82 -25.67
C LEU A 151 -18.50 -14.82 -26.82
N GLU A 152 -19.14 -15.97 -26.61
CA GLU A 152 -19.29 -17.01 -27.63
C GLU A 152 -20.40 -16.70 -28.62
N GLU A 153 -21.53 -16.16 -28.16
CA GLU A 153 -22.75 -16.08 -28.98
C GLU A 153 -23.10 -14.68 -29.52
N ARG A 154 -22.43 -13.62 -29.07
CA ARG A 154 -22.88 -12.24 -29.38
C ARG A 154 -21.75 -11.37 -29.91
N ASN A 155 -22.11 -10.53 -30.88
CA ASN A 155 -21.26 -9.45 -31.34
C ASN A 155 -21.39 -8.27 -30.37
N VAL A 156 -20.32 -7.95 -29.65
CA VAL A 156 -20.27 -6.82 -28.71
C VAL A 156 -20.65 -5.50 -29.39
N PHE A 157 -20.33 -5.33 -30.68
CA PHE A 157 -20.66 -4.12 -31.43
C PHE A 157 -22.16 -3.92 -31.70
N LEU A 158 -22.95 -4.98 -31.61
CA LEU A 158 -24.41 -4.93 -31.73
C LEU A 158 -25.12 -4.93 -30.36
N THR A 159 -24.36 -4.97 -29.27
CA THR A 159 -24.90 -4.93 -27.92
C THR A 159 -24.98 -3.50 -27.42
N MET A 160 -26.15 -3.09 -26.93
CA MET A 160 -26.32 -1.81 -26.25
C MET A 160 -26.10 -2.01 -24.74
N PHE A 161 -25.09 -1.34 -24.19
CA PHE A 161 -24.89 -1.23 -22.75
C PHE A 161 -25.52 0.06 -22.26
N SER A 162 -26.38 0.00 -21.26
CA SER A 162 -26.94 1.20 -20.62
C SER A 162 -26.77 1.13 -19.13
N ASP A 163 -26.72 2.28 -18.48
CA ASP A 163 -26.67 2.39 -17.03
C ASP A 163 -27.31 3.69 -16.55
N GLU A 164 -27.75 3.69 -15.29
CA GLU A 164 -28.24 4.87 -14.60
C GLU A 164 -27.20 5.41 -13.61
N ALA A 165 -26.85 6.68 -13.74
CA ALA A 165 -25.96 7.36 -12.81
C ALA A 165 -26.68 8.46 -12.03
N ILE A 166 -26.55 8.46 -10.71
CA ILE A 166 -27.12 9.50 -9.83
C ILE A 166 -26.03 10.52 -9.48
N PHE A 167 -26.25 11.77 -9.85
CA PHE A 167 -25.40 12.91 -9.49
C PHE A 167 -26.06 13.74 -8.40
N TYR A 168 -25.34 13.96 -7.30
CA TYR A 168 -25.78 14.83 -6.22
C TYR A 168 -25.33 16.26 -6.50
N LEU A 169 -26.25 17.22 -6.38
CA LEU A 169 -25.98 18.64 -6.66
C LEU A 169 -25.24 19.36 -5.53
N ASN A 170 -24.91 18.65 -4.44
CA ASN A 170 -24.24 19.22 -3.27
C ASN A 170 -22.71 19.40 -3.46
N GLY A 171 -22.16 19.02 -4.62
CA GLY A 171 -20.74 19.25 -4.97
C GLY A 171 -19.72 18.50 -4.12
N MET A 172 -20.15 17.51 -3.32
CA MET A 172 -19.25 16.75 -2.47
C MET A 172 -18.49 15.70 -3.28
N VAL A 173 -17.17 15.86 -3.38
CA VAL A 173 -16.28 14.86 -3.96
C VAL A 173 -16.06 13.73 -2.95
N THR A 174 -16.40 12.51 -3.35
CA THR A 174 -16.47 11.32 -2.48
C THR A 174 -15.11 10.68 -2.19
N THR A 175 -14.05 11.09 -2.90
CA THR A 175 -12.71 10.50 -2.79
C THR A 175 -11.84 11.28 -1.81
N SER A 176 -12.06 11.05 -0.52
CA SER A 176 -11.15 11.54 0.51
C SER A 176 -10.03 10.54 0.77
N HIS A 177 -8.80 11.04 0.78
CA HIS A 177 -7.65 10.24 1.17
C HIS A 177 -7.41 10.35 2.67
N VAL A 178 -7.27 9.21 3.33
CA VAL A 178 -7.17 9.11 4.79
C VAL A 178 -5.90 8.36 5.16
N TRP A 179 -5.16 8.84 6.15
CA TRP A 179 -4.05 8.12 6.75
C TRP A 179 -4.57 7.13 7.79
N VAL A 180 -4.42 5.83 7.52
CA VAL A 180 -4.90 4.75 8.41
C VAL A 180 -3.81 3.71 8.64
N PRO A 181 -3.82 3.01 9.79
CA PRO A 181 -3.01 1.81 9.97
C PRO A 181 -3.31 0.78 8.88
N VAL A 182 -2.29 0.04 8.45
CA VAL A 182 -2.41 -0.97 7.36
C VAL A 182 -3.53 -1.99 7.59
N THR A 183 -3.89 -2.28 8.84
CA THR A 183 -4.92 -3.27 9.20
C THR A 183 -6.36 -2.76 9.11
N HIS A 184 -6.58 -1.46 8.89
CA HIS A 184 -7.92 -0.86 8.90
C HIS A 184 -8.37 -0.46 7.50
N ARG A 185 -9.45 -1.09 7.01
CA ARG A 185 -10.27 -0.53 5.93
C ARG A 185 -11.29 0.41 6.57
N ARG A 186 -11.40 1.64 6.08
CA ARG A 186 -12.47 2.56 6.47
C ARG A 186 -13.51 2.64 5.37
N SER A 187 -14.74 2.35 5.74
CA SER A 187 -15.96 2.70 5.05
C SER A 187 -16.64 3.81 5.87
N ALA A 188 -17.20 4.80 5.19
CA ALA A 188 -18.02 5.82 5.82
C ALA A 188 -19.46 5.59 5.33
N PRO A 189 -20.44 5.44 6.24
CA PRO A 189 -21.84 5.31 5.85
C PRO A 189 -22.32 6.63 5.24
N ILE A 190 -23.11 6.53 4.18
CA ILE A 190 -23.68 7.68 3.50
C ILE A 190 -25.17 7.75 3.81
N LYS A 191 -25.60 8.78 4.54
CA LYS A 191 -27.03 9.15 4.63
C LYS A 191 -27.35 10.20 3.56
N ARG A 192 -27.64 9.76 2.34
CA ARG A 192 -27.92 10.64 1.16
C ARG A 192 -29.39 10.66 0.72
N GLN A 193 -30.30 10.15 1.55
CA GLN A 193 -31.71 9.98 1.17
C GLN A 193 -32.41 11.29 0.78
N TYR A 194 -31.98 12.45 1.31
CA TYR A 194 -32.66 13.74 1.15
C TYR A 194 -31.91 14.76 0.28
N ASP A 195 -30.74 14.41 -0.28
CA ASP A 195 -29.99 15.35 -1.13
C ASP A 195 -30.65 15.51 -2.50
N ARG A 196 -30.68 16.74 -3.03
CA ARG A 196 -31.11 17.00 -4.40
C ARG A 196 -30.18 16.25 -5.36
N LYS A 197 -30.78 15.39 -6.18
CA LYS A 197 -30.07 14.52 -7.11
C LYS A 197 -30.71 14.58 -8.49
N VAL A 198 -29.88 14.37 -9.50
CA VAL A 198 -30.31 14.19 -10.88
C VAL A 198 -29.88 12.80 -11.30
N MET A 199 -30.79 12.05 -11.88
CA MET A 199 -30.48 10.76 -12.47
C MET A 199 -30.22 10.97 -13.96
N ILE A 200 -29.18 10.33 -14.46
CA ILE A 200 -28.79 10.38 -15.86
C ILE A 200 -28.84 8.96 -16.39
N TRP A 201 -29.57 8.78 -17.48
CA TRP A 201 -29.49 7.56 -18.27
C TRP A 201 -28.60 7.80 -19.49
N ALA A 202 -27.72 6.86 -19.79
CA ALA A 202 -26.98 6.83 -21.04
C ALA A 202 -26.78 5.40 -21.52
N GLY A 203 -26.80 5.23 -22.83
CA GLY A 203 -26.51 3.99 -23.53
C GLY A 203 -25.24 4.12 -24.39
N ILE A 204 -24.55 3.01 -24.59
CA ILE A 204 -23.42 2.87 -25.52
C ILE A 204 -23.75 1.70 -26.44
N LEU A 205 -23.76 1.96 -27.74
CA LEU A 205 -23.98 0.95 -28.77
C LEU A 205 -22.80 0.99 -29.75
N GLY A 206 -21.97 -0.05 -29.73
CA GLY A 206 -20.73 -0.09 -30.49
C GLY A 206 -19.83 1.11 -30.14
N THR A 207 -19.65 2.03 -31.10
CA THR A 207 -18.84 3.26 -30.92
C THR A 207 -19.67 4.52 -30.64
N LYS A 208 -21.00 4.40 -30.53
CA LYS A 208 -21.91 5.53 -30.37
C LYS A 208 -22.44 5.60 -28.95
N ILE A 209 -22.60 6.83 -28.46
CA ILE A 209 -23.27 7.13 -27.20
C ILE A 209 -24.69 7.60 -27.51
N ILE A 210 -25.68 7.07 -26.80
CA ILE A 210 -27.10 7.42 -26.86
C ILE A 210 -27.48 8.08 -25.53
N GLY A 211 -28.04 9.28 -25.57
CA GLY A 211 -28.21 10.15 -24.39
C GLY A 211 -27.11 11.23 -24.32
N PRO A 212 -26.80 11.82 -23.15
CA PRO A 212 -27.39 11.58 -21.82
C PRO A 212 -28.80 12.17 -21.67
N PHE A 213 -29.70 11.44 -21.04
CA PHE A 213 -31.03 11.93 -20.68
C PHE A 213 -31.09 12.26 -19.19
N PHE A 214 -31.43 13.51 -18.87
CA PHE A 214 -31.52 14.01 -17.50
C PHE A 214 -32.92 13.83 -16.95
N LEU A 215 -33.03 13.11 -15.84
CA LEU A 215 -34.29 12.67 -15.25
C LEU A 215 -34.38 13.28 -13.86
N HIS A 216 -35.44 14.07 -13.65
CA HIS A 216 -35.64 14.87 -12.44
C HIS A 216 -36.40 14.12 -11.34
N GLU A 217 -37.02 12.96 -11.66
CA GLU A 217 -37.72 12.10 -10.71
C GLU A 217 -37.15 10.68 -10.73
N ILE A 218 -37.15 10.00 -9.59
CA ILE A 218 -36.62 8.64 -9.43
C ILE A 218 -37.66 7.68 -10.01
N PHE A 219 -37.26 6.83 -10.97
CA PHE A 219 -38.15 5.86 -11.59
C PHE A 219 -38.72 4.87 -10.56
N THR A 220 -40.04 4.73 -10.55
CA THR A 220 -40.70 3.45 -10.22
C THR A 220 -40.85 2.65 -11.52
N ASP A 221 -40.77 1.32 -11.44
CA ASP A 221 -40.73 0.37 -12.59
C ASP A 221 -41.77 0.61 -13.69
N SER A 222 -42.89 1.29 -13.39
CA SER A 222 -43.95 1.63 -14.32
C SER A 222 -43.64 2.77 -15.32
N ILE A 223 -42.60 3.57 -15.10
CA ILE A 223 -42.31 4.78 -15.92
C ILE A 223 -41.24 4.52 -16.99
N ILE A 224 -40.46 3.44 -16.87
CA ILE A 224 -39.43 3.08 -17.86
C ILE A 224 -40.08 2.77 -19.22
N LEU A 225 -41.19 2.02 -19.23
CA LEU A 225 -41.90 1.70 -20.47
C LEU A 225 -42.50 2.94 -21.15
N SER A 226 -43.09 3.86 -20.39
CA SER A 226 -43.72 5.07 -20.95
C SER A 226 -42.71 6.15 -21.38
N SER A 227 -41.56 6.24 -20.71
CA SER A 227 -40.48 7.18 -21.07
C SER A 227 -39.62 6.66 -22.22
N VAL A 228 -39.43 5.33 -22.29
CA VAL A 228 -38.92 4.67 -23.49
C VAL A 228 -39.90 4.90 -24.63
N ASP A 229 -41.22 4.85 -24.43
CA ASP A 229 -42.23 5.11 -25.47
C ASP A 229 -42.33 6.59 -25.91
N GLN A 230 -42.16 7.58 -25.04
CA GLN A 230 -42.21 9.00 -25.44
C GLN A 230 -40.90 9.51 -26.06
N ASN A 231 -39.74 8.98 -25.66
CA ASN A 231 -38.46 9.20 -26.34
C ASN A 231 -38.13 8.11 -27.38
N SER A 232 -39.04 7.16 -27.60
CA SER A 232 -38.87 6.00 -28.49
C SER A 232 -38.61 6.44 -29.91
N ALA A 233 -39.27 7.50 -30.39
CA ALA A 233 -39.04 7.97 -31.75
C ALA A 233 -37.57 8.34 -31.98
N SER A 234 -36.91 8.99 -31.02
CA SER A 234 -35.49 9.35 -31.10
C SER A 234 -34.53 8.21 -30.74
N VAL A 235 -34.87 7.38 -29.75
CA VAL A 235 -34.02 6.25 -29.30
C VAL A 235 -34.14 5.06 -30.24
N LEU A 236 -35.36 4.66 -30.63
CA LEU A 236 -35.60 3.67 -31.69
C LEU A 236 -35.11 4.19 -33.05
N ALA A 237 -35.21 5.48 -33.38
CA ALA A 237 -34.57 5.98 -34.61
C ALA A 237 -33.05 5.84 -34.52
N ALA A 238 -32.41 6.19 -33.40
CA ALA A 238 -30.96 6.06 -33.24
C ALA A 238 -30.49 4.58 -33.29
N VAL A 239 -31.25 3.66 -32.68
CA VAL A 239 -30.98 2.21 -32.70
C VAL A 239 -31.28 1.60 -34.07
N ALA A 240 -32.40 1.96 -34.71
CA ALA A 240 -32.78 1.47 -36.05
C ALA A 240 -31.84 2.00 -37.16
N PHE A 241 -31.38 3.26 -37.09
CA PHE A 241 -30.40 3.79 -38.05
C PHE A 241 -29.05 3.08 -37.92
N SER A 242 -28.66 2.69 -36.69
CA SER A 242 -27.40 1.96 -36.46
C SER A 242 -27.49 0.50 -36.90
N CYS A 243 -28.63 -0.18 -36.71
CA CYS A 243 -28.87 -1.52 -37.26
C CYS A 243 -28.94 -1.53 -38.80
N CYS A 244 -29.59 -0.56 -39.44
CA CYS A 244 -29.67 -0.47 -40.90
C CYS A 244 -28.30 -0.21 -41.56
N LEU A 245 -27.38 0.50 -40.90
CA LEU A 245 -26.02 0.73 -41.40
C LEU A 245 -25.12 -0.51 -41.29
N SER A 246 -25.38 -1.40 -40.33
CA SER A 246 -24.61 -2.65 -40.17
C SER A 246 -25.09 -3.80 -41.07
N CYS A 247 -26.25 -3.68 -41.72
CA CYS A 247 -26.75 -4.64 -42.71
C CYS A 247 -26.41 -4.26 -44.17
N ARG A 248 -25.66 -3.18 -44.41
CA ARG A 248 -25.27 -2.71 -45.76
C ARG A 248 -23.77 -2.81 -46.09
N ASN A 249 -23.00 -3.56 -45.30
CA ASN A 249 -21.64 -4.00 -45.67
C ASN A 249 -21.56 -5.52 -45.59
#